data_AF-A0A542GIM1-F1
#
_entry.id   AF-A0A542GIM1-F1
#
_cell.length_a   1.000
_cell.length_b   1.000
_cell.length_c   1.000
_cell.angle_alpha   90.00
_cell.angle_beta   90.00
_cell.angle_gamma   90.00
#
_symmetry.space_group_name_H-M   'P 1'
#
loop_
_entity.id
_entity.type
_entity.pdbx_description
1 polymer ?
#
loop_
_entity_poly.entity_id
_entity_poly.type
_entity_poly.pdbx_seq_one_letter_code
_entity_poly.pdbx_strand_id
1 'polypeptide(L)'
;MSEKPGNQTPNTPNVSETELRNMKVDELRKEAKEENVPGTSGMRKEELVKEVAKARQEGGDRSKGDPGAGPDGGKVRYGDDSSKSLKYSQEITSTDEEPEREGRSLATTHHEVIRQWAEERGGVPATVDGTEHGDHLGVLRIDFRDKDANLREVSWEEWFKTFDERRLNFIYQEQRTDGNQSNFFRLENPDREDA
;
A
#
# COMPACT_ATOMS: atom_id res chain seq x y z
N MET A 1 -25.57 35.47 18.74
CA MET A 1 -24.27 35.78 18.10
C MET A 1 -23.30 34.70 18.55
N SER A 2 -23.23 33.64 17.76
CA SER A 2 -22.10 33.35 16.84
C SER A 2 -21.08 32.47 17.58
N GLU A 3 -21.27 31.16 17.52
CA GLU A 3 -20.62 30.25 16.54
C GLU A 3 -19.14 30.01 16.85
N LYS A 4 -18.85 28.84 17.41
CA LYS A 4 -17.65 28.04 17.04
C LYS A 4 -18.02 26.56 17.12
N PRO A 5 -18.17 25.85 15.99
CA PRO A 5 -18.22 24.40 16.00
C PRO A 5 -16.81 23.85 16.18
N GLY A 6 -16.70 22.80 17.00
CA GLY A 6 -15.49 22.04 17.18
C GLY A 6 -15.08 21.34 15.89
N ASN A 7 -13.77 21.31 15.64
CA ASN A 7 -13.13 20.23 14.93
C ASN A 7 -11.69 20.14 15.44
N GLN A 8 -11.51 19.41 16.53
CA GLN A 8 -10.20 18.93 16.95
C GLN A 8 -10.13 17.47 16.53
N THR A 9 -9.55 17.21 15.37
CA THR A 9 -8.96 15.90 15.05
C THR A 9 -7.54 15.92 15.61
N PRO A 10 -7.23 15.14 16.66
CA PRO A 10 -5.90 15.08 17.24
C PRO A 10 -5.04 14.09 16.46
N ASN A 11 -3.76 14.44 16.27
CA ASN A 11 -2.69 13.67 15.60
C ASN A 11 -2.55 13.78 14.08
N THR A 12 -2.00 14.91 13.62
CA THR A 12 -1.07 14.84 12.48
C THR A 12 0.03 15.87 12.68
N PRO A 13 1.30 15.47 12.87
CA PRO A 13 2.37 16.43 13.08
C PRO A 13 2.78 17.07 11.75
N ASN A 14 2.77 18.41 11.75
CA ASN A 14 3.75 19.28 11.08
C ASN A 14 3.47 19.90 9.69
N VAL A 15 2.24 20.34 9.38
CA VAL A 15 1.97 21.66 8.72
C VAL A 15 0.55 22.08 9.11
N SER A 16 0.36 23.31 9.63
CA SER A 16 -0.95 23.65 10.22
C SER A 16 -1.95 24.01 9.12
N GLU A 17 -3.10 23.33 9.06
CA GLU A 17 -4.28 23.79 8.28
C GLU A 17 -4.58 25.29 8.53
N THR A 18 -4.26 25.75 9.75
CA THR A 18 -4.28 27.14 10.19
C THR A 18 -3.41 28.08 9.34
N GLU A 19 -2.24 27.65 8.88
CA GLU A 19 -1.33 28.44 8.03
C GLU A 19 -1.92 28.61 6.62
N LEU A 20 -2.43 27.52 6.04
CA LEU A 20 -3.11 27.54 4.74
C LEU A 20 -4.35 28.45 4.76
N ARG A 21 -5.12 28.46 5.86
CA ARG A 21 -6.26 29.37 6.03
C ARG A 21 -5.86 30.85 6.02
N ASN A 22 -4.64 31.18 6.43
CA ASN A 22 -4.13 32.55 6.46
C ASN A 22 -3.56 33.02 5.10
N MET A 23 -3.23 32.10 4.18
CA MET A 23 -2.73 32.43 2.84
C MET A 23 -3.80 33.05 1.93
N LYS A 24 -3.38 33.76 0.87
CA LYS A 24 -4.30 34.30 -0.14
C LYS A 24 -4.74 33.21 -1.11
N VAL A 25 -5.92 33.39 -1.73
CA VAL A 25 -6.50 32.43 -2.69
C VAL A 25 -5.56 32.18 -3.87
N ASP A 26 -4.86 33.21 -4.34
CA ASP A 26 -3.90 33.07 -5.45
C ASP A 26 -2.67 32.24 -5.06
N GLU A 27 -2.19 32.38 -3.83
CA GLU A 27 -1.08 31.58 -3.29
C GLU A 27 -1.54 30.13 -3.08
N LEU A 28 -2.74 29.92 -2.53
CA LEU A 28 -3.32 28.58 -2.39
C LEU A 28 -3.51 27.88 -3.74
N ARG A 29 -3.91 28.60 -4.80
CA ARG A 29 -4.02 28.03 -6.15
C ARG A 29 -2.66 27.68 -6.75
N LYS A 30 -1.63 28.49 -6.47
CA LYS A 30 -0.26 28.22 -6.88
C LYS A 30 0.24 26.95 -6.19
N GLU A 31 0.04 26.85 -4.88
CA GLU A 31 0.41 25.67 -4.10
C GLU A 31 -0.33 24.42 -4.56
N ALA A 32 -1.64 24.53 -4.79
CA ALA A 32 -2.46 23.43 -5.30
C ALA A 32 -1.96 22.93 -6.67
N LYS A 33 -1.43 23.82 -7.51
CA LYS A 33 -0.83 23.45 -8.80
C LYS A 33 0.52 22.75 -8.62
N GLU A 34 1.33 23.18 -7.66
CA GLU A 34 2.60 22.53 -7.31
C GLU A 34 2.35 21.12 -6.77
N GLU A 35 1.29 20.93 -5.99
CA GLU A 35 0.84 19.64 -5.44
C GLU A 35 -0.03 18.81 -6.42
N ASN A 36 -0.15 19.20 -7.69
CA ASN A 36 -0.92 18.52 -8.75
C ASN A 36 -2.45 18.34 -8.46
N VAL A 37 -3.07 19.25 -7.72
CA VAL A 37 -4.52 19.23 -7.47
C VAL A 37 -5.28 19.74 -8.72
N PRO A 38 -6.14 18.92 -9.36
CA PRO A 38 -6.92 19.33 -10.53
C PRO A 38 -8.14 20.19 -10.13
N GLY A 39 -8.58 21.09 -11.03
CA GLY A 39 -9.86 21.81 -10.87
C GLY A 39 -9.87 23.03 -9.93
N THR A 40 -8.69 23.55 -9.55
CA THR A 40 -8.54 24.61 -8.53
C THR A 40 -9.01 26.00 -8.95
N SER A 41 -9.21 26.23 -10.25
CA SER A 41 -9.60 27.53 -10.81
C SER A 41 -10.99 28.02 -10.35
N GLY A 42 -11.90 27.11 -10.01
CA GLY A 42 -13.27 27.43 -9.60
C GLY A 42 -13.56 27.29 -8.10
N MET A 43 -12.61 26.77 -7.33
CA MET A 43 -12.83 26.40 -5.93
C MET A 43 -12.85 27.62 -5.00
N ARG A 44 -13.64 27.54 -3.93
CA ARG A 44 -13.66 28.54 -2.85
C ARG A 44 -12.42 28.38 -1.98
N LYS A 45 -12.05 29.45 -1.24
CA LYS A 45 -10.86 29.45 -0.37
C LYS A 45 -10.84 28.25 0.60
N GLU A 46 -11.97 27.94 1.23
CA GLU A 46 -12.06 26.84 2.19
C GLU A 46 -11.86 25.47 1.53
N GLU A 47 -12.37 25.30 0.32
CA GLU A 47 -12.22 24.09 -0.48
C GLU A 47 -10.78 23.94 -0.97
N LEU A 48 -10.14 25.04 -1.42
CA LEU A 48 -8.72 25.05 -1.76
C LEU A 48 -7.82 24.72 -0.57
N VAL A 49 -8.10 25.27 0.61
CA VAL A 49 -7.35 24.93 1.83
C VAL A 49 -7.48 23.45 2.14
N LYS A 50 -8.70 22.90 2.05
CA LYS A 50 -8.95 21.48 2.30
C LYS A 50 -8.22 20.59 1.29
N GLU A 51 -8.32 20.88 0.01
CA GLU A 51 -7.68 20.08 -1.04
C GLU A 51 -6.15 20.21 -1.01
N VAL A 52 -5.59 21.39 -0.70
CA VAL A 52 -4.13 21.56 -0.52
C VAL A 52 -3.63 20.90 0.75
N ALA A 53 -4.37 20.99 1.86
CA ALA A 53 -4.00 20.28 3.09
C ALA A 53 -4.05 18.77 2.89
N LYS A 54 -5.09 18.27 2.23
CA LYS A 54 -5.24 16.86 1.86
C LYS A 54 -4.11 16.43 0.91
N ALA A 55 -3.85 17.18 -0.15
CA ALA A 55 -2.78 16.87 -1.11
C ALA A 55 -1.38 16.94 -0.47
N ARG A 56 -1.14 17.82 0.50
CA ARG A 56 0.12 17.86 1.26
C ARG A 56 0.20 16.77 2.32
N GLN A 57 -0.93 16.29 2.83
CA GLN A 57 -0.99 15.10 3.68
C GLN A 57 -0.70 13.84 2.84
N GLU A 58 -1.26 13.76 1.63
CA GLU A 58 -1.05 12.68 0.65
C GLU A 58 0.30 12.79 -0.09
N GLY A 59 0.88 13.99 -0.15
CA GLY A 59 2.16 14.30 -0.80
C GLY A 59 3.35 14.33 0.16
N GLY A 60 3.10 14.66 1.43
CA GLY A 60 4.09 14.70 2.51
C GLY A 60 4.38 13.34 3.15
N ASP A 61 3.53 12.34 2.91
CA ASP A 61 3.73 10.96 3.40
C ASP A 61 4.48 10.05 2.41
N ARG A 62 4.93 10.56 1.26
CA ARG A 62 5.82 9.79 0.34
C ARG A 62 7.25 9.61 0.88
N SER A 63 7.50 9.96 2.14
CA SER A 63 8.78 9.81 2.83
C SER A 63 8.57 9.46 4.30
N LYS A 64 7.79 8.42 4.59
CA LYS A 64 8.10 7.36 5.58
C LYS A 64 6.90 6.42 5.75
N GLY A 65 6.79 5.47 4.82
CA GLY A 65 6.00 4.27 5.06
C GLY A 65 4.55 4.35 4.62
N ASP A 66 4.25 4.86 3.43
CA ASP A 66 3.11 4.39 2.64
C ASP A 66 3.66 3.89 1.28
N PRO A 67 3.77 2.57 1.08
CA PRO A 67 4.22 2.00 -0.18
C PRO A 67 3.15 2.11 -1.30
N GLY A 68 1.93 2.56 -0.98
CA GLY A 68 0.87 2.85 -1.92
C GLY A 68 0.30 1.62 -2.64
N ALA A 69 -0.29 1.85 -3.82
CA ALA A 69 -0.92 0.80 -4.63
C ALA A 69 0.04 0.03 -5.53
N GLY A 70 1.31 0.42 -5.57
CA GLY A 70 2.28 -0.09 -6.54
C GLY A 70 2.00 0.35 -7.99
N PRO A 71 2.84 -0.07 -8.95
CA PRO A 71 2.79 0.38 -10.34
C PRO A 71 1.52 -0.07 -11.08
N ASP A 72 0.89 -1.15 -10.65
CA ASP A 72 -0.33 -1.71 -11.27
C ASP A 72 -1.63 -1.28 -10.57
N GLY A 73 -1.54 -0.39 -9.58
CA GLY A 73 -2.71 0.09 -8.84
C GLY A 73 -3.47 -1.03 -8.13
N GLY A 74 -2.75 -2.03 -7.62
CA GLY A 74 -3.31 -3.19 -6.93
C GLY A 74 -3.87 -4.30 -7.82
N LYS A 75 -3.96 -4.10 -9.13
CA LYS A 75 -4.54 -5.07 -10.07
C LYS A 75 -3.69 -6.33 -10.18
N VAL A 76 -4.36 -7.48 -10.24
CA VAL A 76 -3.68 -8.77 -10.44
C VAL A 76 -3.11 -8.82 -11.85
N ARG A 77 -1.87 -9.26 -11.95
CA ARG A 77 -1.16 -9.46 -13.22
C ARG A 77 -1.56 -10.81 -13.79
N TYR A 78 -1.98 -10.85 -15.06
CA TYR A 78 -2.35 -12.09 -15.76
C TYR A 78 -1.44 -12.31 -16.97
N GLY A 79 -1.23 -13.58 -17.31
CA GLY A 79 -0.35 -14.06 -18.38
C GLY A 79 -0.75 -15.49 -18.80
N ASP A 80 -0.14 -15.99 -19.86
CA ASP A 80 -0.50 -17.30 -20.45
C ASP A 80 -0.35 -18.46 -19.45
N ASP A 81 0.63 -18.36 -18.54
CA ASP A 81 0.97 -19.37 -17.54
C ASP A 81 0.31 -19.14 -16.16
N SER A 82 -0.65 -18.21 -16.08
CA SER A 82 -1.34 -17.91 -14.81
C SER A 82 -2.02 -19.15 -14.22
N SER A 83 -1.73 -19.45 -12.95
CA SER A 83 -2.27 -20.61 -12.26
C SER A 83 -3.79 -20.57 -12.17
N LYS A 84 -4.42 -21.75 -12.12
CA LYS A 84 -5.86 -21.87 -11.86
C LYS A 84 -6.25 -21.20 -10.53
N SER A 85 -5.40 -21.33 -9.51
CA SER A 85 -5.61 -20.68 -8.20
C SER A 85 -5.70 -19.16 -8.31
N LEU A 86 -4.87 -18.53 -9.14
CA LEU A 86 -4.93 -17.09 -9.37
C LEU A 86 -6.26 -16.71 -10.02
N LYS A 87 -6.71 -17.47 -11.02
CA LYS A 87 -7.98 -17.22 -11.74
C LYS A 87 -9.23 -17.31 -10.86
N TYR A 88 -9.18 -18.05 -9.75
CA TYR A 88 -10.29 -18.18 -8.80
C TYR A 88 -10.12 -17.31 -7.54
N SER A 89 -8.98 -16.64 -7.39
CA SER A 89 -8.75 -15.71 -6.28
C SER A 89 -9.51 -14.42 -6.52
N GLN A 90 -10.06 -13.84 -5.45
CA GLN A 90 -10.66 -12.51 -5.54
C GLN A 90 -9.54 -11.47 -5.63
N GLU A 91 -9.61 -10.60 -6.63
CA GLU A 91 -8.73 -9.44 -6.74
C GLU A 91 -9.08 -8.42 -5.65
N ILE A 92 -8.06 -7.92 -4.95
CA ILE A 92 -8.18 -6.88 -3.93
C ILE A 92 -7.33 -5.68 -4.35
N THR A 93 -7.97 -4.54 -4.59
CA THR A 93 -7.28 -3.32 -5.08
C THR A 93 -7.25 -2.16 -4.09
N SER A 94 -7.80 -2.34 -2.89
CA SER A 94 -7.73 -1.36 -1.80
C SER A 94 -7.74 -2.07 -0.46
N THR A 95 -7.27 -1.39 0.58
CA THR A 95 -7.34 -1.84 1.98
C THR A 95 -8.77 -1.88 2.53
N ASP A 96 -9.70 -1.18 1.90
CA ASP A 96 -11.13 -1.16 2.28
C ASP A 96 -11.93 -2.34 1.71
N GLU A 97 -11.33 -3.14 0.82
CA GLU A 97 -12.00 -4.27 0.18
C GLU A 97 -11.92 -5.52 1.04
N GLU A 98 -13.08 -6.09 1.37
CA GLU A 98 -13.19 -7.29 2.19
C GLU A 98 -13.36 -8.56 1.34
N PRO A 99 -12.92 -9.74 1.84
CA PRO A 99 -13.19 -11.01 1.19
C PRO A 99 -14.70 -11.27 1.06
N GLU A 100 -15.15 -11.69 -0.13
CA GLU A 100 -16.56 -12.02 -0.41
C GLU A 100 -17.10 -13.15 0.50
N ARG A 101 -16.20 -13.99 1.03
CA ARG A 101 -16.52 -15.01 2.03
C ARG A 101 -15.30 -15.42 2.84
N GLU A 102 -15.53 -15.94 4.03
CA GLU A 102 -14.49 -16.51 4.89
C GLU A 102 -13.74 -17.65 4.19
N GLY A 103 -12.43 -17.71 4.42
CA GLY A 103 -11.54 -18.69 3.81
C GLY A 103 -11.34 -18.54 2.30
N ARG A 104 -11.83 -17.46 1.66
CA ARG A 104 -11.55 -17.21 0.24
C ARG A 104 -10.08 -16.84 0.03
N SER A 105 -9.50 -17.36 -1.04
CA SER A 105 -8.18 -16.94 -1.52
C SER A 105 -8.30 -15.58 -2.21
N LEU A 106 -7.40 -14.68 -1.85
CA LEU A 106 -7.31 -13.31 -2.34
C LEU A 106 -6.02 -13.15 -3.15
N ALA A 107 -6.01 -12.21 -4.09
CA ALA A 107 -4.83 -11.87 -4.87
C ALA A 107 -4.73 -10.35 -5.03
N THR A 108 -3.52 -9.81 -4.87
CA THR A 108 -3.28 -8.38 -5.00
C THR A 108 -1.86 -8.09 -5.48
N THR A 109 -1.66 -6.91 -6.05
CA THR A 109 -0.34 -6.29 -6.20
C THR A 109 -0.21 -5.00 -5.38
N HIS A 110 -1.22 -4.69 -4.55
CA HIS A 110 -1.30 -3.45 -3.82
C HIS A 110 -0.36 -3.49 -2.62
N HIS A 111 0.66 -2.64 -2.62
CA HIS A 111 1.70 -2.71 -1.60
C HIS A 111 1.15 -2.49 -0.20
N GLU A 112 0.24 -1.53 -0.04
CA GLU A 112 -0.34 -1.26 1.27
C GLU A 112 -1.18 -2.42 1.81
N VAL A 113 -1.96 -3.09 0.96
CA VAL A 113 -2.73 -4.29 1.35
C VAL A 113 -1.78 -5.37 1.83
N ILE A 114 -0.69 -5.62 1.10
CA ILE A 114 0.32 -6.64 1.45
C ILE A 114 0.99 -6.30 2.78
N ARG A 115 1.37 -5.02 2.95
CA ARG A 115 2.04 -4.54 4.16
C ARG A 115 1.14 -4.68 5.38
N GLN A 116 -0.07 -4.13 5.33
CA GLN A 116 -1.03 -4.19 6.43
C GLN A 116 -1.35 -5.63 6.80
N TRP A 117 -1.61 -6.47 5.79
CA TRP A 117 -1.86 -7.90 6.00
C TRP A 117 -0.72 -8.58 6.75
N ALA A 118 0.52 -8.30 6.38
CA ALA A 118 1.71 -8.87 7.01
C ALA A 118 1.92 -8.34 8.43
N GLU A 119 1.88 -7.02 8.62
CA GLU A 119 2.15 -6.36 9.90
C GLU A 119 1.10 -6.71 10.97
N GLU A 120 -0.18 -6.84 10.60
CA GLU A 120 -1.25 -7.31 11.50
C GLU A 120 -0.95 -8.71 12.06
N ARG A 121 -0.19 -9.51 11.31
CA ARG A 121 0.22 -10.88 11.66
C ARG A 121 1.59 -10.92 12.33
N GLY A 122 2.18 -9.77 12.65
CA GLY A 122 3.55 -9.67 13.17
C GLY A 122 4.62 -10.05 12.14
N GLY A 123 4.28 -10.02 10.85
CA GLY A 123 5.15 -10.36 9.74
C GLY A 123 6.09 -9.21 9.37
N VAL A 124 7.36 -9.52 9.14
CA VAL A 124 8.35 -8.58 8.60
C VAL A 124 8.84 -9.02 7.22
N PRO A 125 9.07 -8.09 6.28
CA PRO A 125 9.59 -8.43 4.95
C PRO A 125 11.01 -8.99 5.06
N ALA A 126 11.24 -10.14 4.41
CA ALA A 126 12.50 -10.84 4.48
C ALA A 126 12.93 -11.43 3.13
N THR A 127 14.20 -11.79 3.03
CA THR A 127 14.74 -12.58 1.92
C THR A 127 15.53 -13.77 2.44
N VAL A 128 15.63 -14.83 1.64
CA VAL A 128 16.45 -16.01 1.98
C VAL A 128 17.90 -15.74 1.62
N ASP A 129 18.78 -15.79 2.61
CA ASP A 129 20.23 -15.61 2.40
C ASP A 129 20.79 -16.65 1.43
N GLY A 130 21.66 -16.22 0.52
CA GLY A 130 22.33 -17.09 -0.45
C GLY A 130 21.47 -17.50 -1.66
N THR A 131 20.25 -16.95 -1.81
CA THR A 131 19.44 -17.09 -3.03
C THR A 131 19.46 -15.86 -3.93
N GLU A 132 20.34 -14.91 -3.61
CA GLU A 132 20.53 -13.66 -4.33
C GLU A 132 21.17 -13.90 -5.69
N HIS A 133 20.73 -13.14 -6.70
CA HIS A 133 21.28 -13.19 -8.04
C HIS A 133 21.65 -11.77 -8.47
N GLY A 134 22.97 -11.50 -8.55
CA GLY A 134 23.49 -10.17 -8.85
C GLY A 134 23.12 -9.18 -7.74
N ASP A 135 22.62 -8.01 -8.13
CA ASP A 135 22.25 -6.93 -7.22
C ASP A 135 20.80 -7.01 -6.71
N HIS A 136 20.09 -8.13 -6.97
CA HIS A 136 18.69 -8.31 -6.59
C HIS A 136 18.55 -9.23 -5.37
N LEU A 137 17.55 -8.93 -4.53
CA LEU A 137 17.18 -9.81 -3.40
C LEU A 137 16.93 -11.24 -3.89
N GLY A 138 17.15 -12.23 -3.03
CA GLY A 138 16.88 -13.62 -3.35
C GLY A 138 15.39 -13.95 -3.40
N VAL A 139 15.01 -15.09 -2.84
CA VAL A 139 13.61 -15.46 -2.66
C VAL A 139 12.97 -14.50 -1.65
N LEU A 140 11.87 -13.85 -2.04
CA LEU A 140 11.10 -12.97 -1.15
C LEU A 140 10.25 -13.79 -0.18
N ARG A 141 10.26 -13.38 1.08
CA ARG A 141 9.51 -13.99 2.19
C ARG A 141 8.92 -12.92 3.09
N ILE A 142 8.02 -13.34 3.98
CA ILE A 142 7.56 -12.59 5.15
C ILE A 142 7.86 -13.50 6.34
N ASP A 143 8.66 -13.02 7.28
CA ASP A 143 9.00 -13.73 8.50
C ASP A 143 7.97 -13.39 9.58
N PHE A 144 7.24 -14.39 10.08
CA PHE A 144 6.22 -14.25 11.13
C PHE A 144 6.71 -14.73 12.50
N ARG A 145 8.00 -15.07 12.64
CA ARG A 145 8.57 -15.68 13.86
C ARG A 145 9.70 -14.82 14.41
N ASP A 146 10.06 -15.04 15.67
CA ASP A 146 11.28 -14.48 16.25
C ASP A 146 12.52 -15.11 15.60
N LYS A 147 12.99 -14.48 14.52
CA LYS A 147 14.24 -14.70 13.79
C LYS A 147 14.50 -16.14 13.33
N ASP A 148 14.05 -16.46 12.12
CA ASP A 148 14.57 -17.61 11.38
C ASP A 148 16.01 -17.31 10.90
N ALA A 149 17.00 -18.13 11.30
CA ALA A 149 18.42 -17.87 11.02
C ALA A 149 18.82 -17.86 9.53
N ASN A 150 17.90 -18.28 8.65
CA ASN A 150 18.09 -18.30 7.19
C ASN A 150 17.37 -17.14 6.48
N LEU A 151 16.67 -16.30 7.23
CA LEU A 151 15.95 -15.14 6.73
C LEU A 151 16.66 -13.86 7.16
N ARG A 152 16.90 -13.00 6.16
CA ARG A 152 17.42 -11.66 6.37
C ARG A 152 16.28 -10.67 6.20
N GLU A 153 15.97 -9.95 7.27
CA GLU A 153 15.02 -8.83 7.23
C GLU A 153 15.52 -7.77 6.25
N VAL A 154 14.60 -7.23 5.44
CA VAL A 154 14.85 -6.17 4.46
C VAL A 154 13.84 -5.05 4.64
N SER A 155 14.03 -3.91 3.99
CA SER A 155 12.98 -2.90 4.00
C SER A 155 11.80 -3.29 3.11
N TRP A 156 10.60 -2.80 3.43
CA TRP A 156 9.44 -2.92 2.54
C TRP A 156 9.71 -2.32 1.15
N GLU A 157 10.47 -1.23 1.08
CA GLU A 157 10.86 -0.59 -0.19
C GLU A 157 11.65 -1.56 -1.09
N GLU A 158 12.69 -2.20 -0.55
CA GLU A 158 13.50 -3.17 -1.30
C GLU A 158 12.70 -4.43 -1.67
N TRP A 159 11.82 -4.87 -0.77
CA TRP A 159 10.94 -6.00 -1.00
C TRP A 159 9.98 -5.73 -2.15
N PHE A 160 9.28 -4.57 -2.13
CA PHE A 160 8.34 -4.18 -3.17
C PHE A 160 9.01 -3.89 -4.50
N LYS A 161 10.20 -3.27 -4.49
CA LYS A 161 11.01 -3.11 -5.70
C LYS A 161 11.25 -4.46 -6.38
N THR A 162 11.68 -5.47 -5.64
CA THR A 162 11.91 -6.81 -6.18
C THR A 162 10.61 -7.48 -6.61
N PHE A 163 9.53 -7.30 -5.86
CA PHE A 163 8.20 -7.82 -6.16
C PHE A 163 7.66 -7.30 -7.51
N ASP A 164 7.82 -6.00 -7.76
CA ASP A 164 7.41 -5.34 -8.99
C ASP A 164 8.30 -5.66 -10.18
N GLU A 165 9.63 -5.60 -9.99
CA GLU A 165 10.60 -5.96 -11.04
C GLU A 165 10.35 -7.38 -11.58
N ARG A 166 9.90 -8.28 -10.70
CA ARG A 166 9.60 -9.68 -11.02
C ARG A 166 8.14 -9.92 -11.41
N ARG A 167 7.31 -8.87 -11.51
CA ARG A 167 5.90 -8.94 -11.89
C ARG A 167 5.11 -9.97 -11.07
N LEU A 168 5.37 -10.04 -9.76
CA LEU A 168 4.76 -11.05 -8.89
C LEU A 168 3.32 -10.68 -8.50
N ASN A 169 2.48 -11.68 -8.28
CA ASN A 169 1.19 -11.52 -7.61
C ASN A 169 1.32 -12.02 -6.18
N PHE A 170 0.70 -11.30 -5.24
CA PHE A 170 0.59 -11.74 -3.87
C PHE A 170 -0.74 -12.46 -3.67
N ILE A 171 -0.69 -13.79 -3.58
CA ILE A 171 -1.86 -14.64 -3.33
C ILE A 171 -1.87 -14.98 -1.84
N TYR A 172 -2.98 -14.73 -1.16
CA TYR A 172 -3.04 -14.89 0.29
C TYR A 172 -4.43 -15.29 0.77
N GLN A 173 -4.55 -15.52 2.06
CA GLN A 173 -5.82 -15.81 2.72
C GLN A 173 -5.89 -15.01 4.02
N GLU A 174 -7.05 -14.39 4.29
CA GLU A 174 -7.26 -13.68 5.55
C GLU A 174 -7.35 -14.65 6.74
N GLN A 175 -8.24 -15.63 6.61
CA GLN A 175 -8.61 -16.56 7.66
C GLN A 175 -8.63 -18.00 7.14
N ARG A 176 -8.31 -18.94 8.02
CA ARG A 176 -8.46 -20.37 7.79
C ARG A 176 -9.93 -20.78 7.91
N THR A 177 -10.24 -22.01 7.50
CA THR A 177 -11.60 -22.59 7.55
C THR A 177 -12.17 -22.69 8.97
N ASP A 178 -11.32 -22.61 10.00
CA ASP A 178 -11.68 -22.61 11.42
C ASP A 178 -11.88 -21.19 12.01
N GLY A 179 -11.79 -20.15 11.17
CA GLY A 179 -11.93 -18.74 11.58
C GLY A 179 -10.67 -18.12 12.17
N ASN A 180 -9.56 -18.87 12.26
CA ASN A 180 -8.31 -18.33 12.76
C ASN A 180 -7.56 -17.55 11.68
N GLN A 181 -6.80 -16.53 12.08
CA GLN A 181 -5.94 -15.76 11.17
C GLN A 181 -4.96 -16.67 10.42
N SER A 182 -4.84 -16.46 9.10
CA SER A 182 -3.98 -17.26 8.23
C SER A 182 -2.70 -16.48 7.88
N ASN A 183 -1.55 -17.13 8.04
CA ASN A 183 -0.25 -16.62 7.56
C ASN A 183 0.09 -17.18 6.17
N PHE A 184 -0.90 -17.75 5.48
CA PHE A 184 -0.70 -18.33 4.16
C PHE A 184 -0.57 -17.21 3.12
N PHE A 185 0.57 -17.19 2.44
CA PHE A 185 0.76 -16.44 1.21
C PHE A 185 1.63 -17.22 0.23
N ARG A 186 1.48 -16.88 -1.05
CA ARG A 186 2.31 -17.35 -2.16
C ARG A 186 2.58 -16.18 -3.09
N LEU A 187 3.79 -16.13 -3.61
CA LEU A 187 4.16 -15.25 -4.71
C LEU A 187 4.13 -16.03 -6.01
N GLU A 188 3.46 -15.51 -7.02
CA GLU A 188 3.32 -16.15 -8.33
C GLU A 188 3.72 -15.17 -9.43
N ASN A 189 4.50 -15.61 -10.42
CA ASN A 189 4.72 -14.83 -11.63
C ASN A 189 3.81 -15.38 -12.74
N PRO A 190 2.91 -14.57 -13.32
CA PRO A 190 1.95 -15.03 -14.33
C PRO A 190 2.57 -15.34 -15.70
N ASP A 191 3.82 -14.92 -15.91
CA ASP A 191 4.59 -15.05 -17.16
C ASP A 191 5.67 -16.16 -17.07
N ARG A 192 5.69 -16.93 -15.98
CA ARG A 192 6.68 -17.99 -15.75
C ARG A 192 5.98 -19.25 -15.27
N GLU A 193 6.06 -20.34 -16.04
CA GLU A 193 5.74 -21.68 -15.53
C GLU A 193 6.53 -21.93 -14.24
N ASP A 194 5.86 -22.34 -13.16
CA ASP A 194 6.49 -22.77 -11.90
C ASP A 194 7.66 -23.71 -12.23
N ALA A 195 8.89 -23.26 -11.96
CA ALA A 195 10.10 -24.07 -12.10
C ALA A 195 10.25 -25.03 -10.92
#